data_AF-A0A809PFI5-F1
#
_entry.id   AF-A0A809PFI5-F1
#
_cell.length_a   1.000
_cell.length_b   1.000
_cell.length_c   1.000
_cell.angle_alpha   90.00
_cell.angle_beta   90.00
_cell.angle_gamma   90.00
#
_symmetry.space_group_name_H-M   'P 1'
#
loop_
_entity.id
_entity.type
_entity.pdbx_description
1 polymer ?
#
loop_
_entity_poly.entity_id
_entity_poly.type
_entity_poly.pdbx_seq_one_letter_code
_entity_poly.pdbx_strand_id
1 'polypeptide(L)'
;MIVVAIIGILAAIAIPQYSDYVSRTRASGAISELNSLKKELSICYQNENSWTNCTVMGSNSIPIVITSKFLTNAAPSISNVGVITQSTTGATTSTGTALSIILTPSISSGQGNMIWTNTGTVCDPIRGLKPGQGGC
;
A
#
# COMPACT_ATOMS: atom_id res chain seq x y z
N MET A 1 36.67 -8.41 -27.43
CA MET A 1 35.41 -8.97 -26.90
C MET A 1 35.31 -9.01 -25.37
N ILE A 2 36.30 -8.52 -24.61
CA ILE A 2 36.26 -8.56 -23.14
C ILE A 2 35.29 -7.54 -22.51
N VAL A 3 35.03 -6.43 -23.20
CA VAL A 3 34.13 -5.37 -22.72
C VAL A 3 32.69 -5.87 -22.57
N VAL A 4 32.20 -6.65 -23.52
CA VAL A 4 30.85 -7.23 -23.46
C VAL A 4 30.70 -8.19 -22.29
N ALA A 5 31.74 -8.97 -21.99
CA ALA A 5 31.75 -9.88 -20.85
C ALA A 5 31.69 -9.12 -19.51
N ILE A 6 32.44 -8.03 -19.36
CA ILE A 6 32.42 -7.21 -18.15
C ILE A 6 31.06 -6.53 -17.96
N ILE A 7 30.47 -5.98 -19.04
CA ILE A 7 29.13 -5.38 -18.99
C ILE A 7 28.08 -6.44 -18.61
N GLY A 8 28.19 -7.67 -19.12
CA GLY A 8 27.31 -8.78 -18.78
C GLY A 8 27.32 -9.11 -17.27
N ILE A 9 28.49 -9.15 -16.64
CA ILE A 9 28.63 -9.41 -15.19
C ILE A 9 28.02 -8.27 -14.37
N LEU A 10 28.29 -7.02 -14.73
CA LEU A 10 27.74 -5.85 -14.02
C LEU A 10 26.21 -5.80 -14.15
N ALA A 11 25.68 -6.08 -15.34
CA ALA A 11 24.24 -6.09 -15.59
C ALA A 11 23.52 -7.17 -14.76
N ALA A 12 24.14 -8.35 -14.61
CA ALA A 12 23.56 -9.45 -13.83
C ALA A 12 23.33 -9.08 -12.36
N ILE A 13 24.15 -8.20 -11.78
CA ILE A 13 24.02 -7.74 -10.39
C ILE A 13 23.15 -6.49 -10.29
N ALA A 14 23.32 -5.55 -11.23
CA ALA A 14 22.65 -4.26 -11.18
C ALA A 14 21.15 -4.35 -11.49
N ILE A 15 20.74 -5.23 -12.42
CA ILE A 15 19.33 -5.34 -12.83
C ILE A 15 18.43 -5.81 -11.68
N PRO A 16 18.76 -6.89 -10.93
CA PRO A 16 17.95 -7.31 -9.78
C PRO A 16 17.84 -6.21 -8.72
N GLN A 17 18.96 -5.55 -8.38
CA GLN A 17 18.97 -4.49 -7.37
C GLN A 17 18.11 -3.29 -7.78
N TYR A 18 18.18 -2.90 -9.05
CA TYR A 18 17.32 -1.84 -9.59
C TYR A 18 15.85 -2.24 -9.58
N SER A 19 15.52 -3.49 -9.94
CA SER A 19 14.16 -4.03 -9.89
C SER A 19 13.59 -3.96 -8.47
N ASP A 20 14.37 -4.37 -7.47
CA ASP A 20 13.95 -4.31 -6.07
C ASP A 20 13.71 -2.86 -5.62
N TYR A 21 14.58 -1.93 -6.01
CA TYR A 21 14.41 -0.50 -5.72
C TYR A 21 13.14 0.08 -6.35
N VAL A 22 12.85 -0.26 -7.61
CA VAL A 22 11.61 0.15 -8.29
C VAL A 22 10.39 -0.43 -7.60
N SER A 23 10.44 -1.67 -7.13
CA SER A 23 9.34 -2.26 -6.36
C SER A 23 9.09 -1.52 -5.05
N ARG A 24 10.15 -1.24 -4.26
CA ARG A 24 10.03 -0.50 -2.98
C ARG A 24 9.50 0.91 -3.15
N THR A 25 9.94 1.61 -4.20
CA THR A 25 9.43 2.96 -4.49
C THR A 25 7.96 2.94 -4.90
N ARG A 26 7.52 1.92 -5.66
CA ARG A 26 6.10 1.75 -5.97
C ARG A 26 5.25 1.39 -4.74
N ALA A 27 5.79 0.57 -3.83
CA ALA A 27 5.13 0.26 -2.55
C ALA A 27 4.93 1.52 -1.70
N SER A 28 5.96 2.37 -1.64
CA SER A 28 5.92 3.66 -0.94
C SER A 28 4.94 4.65 -1.57
N GLY A 29 4.85 4.67 -2.91
CA GLY A 29 3.83 5.46 -3.61
C GLY A 29 2.41 4.97 -3.31
N ALA A 30 2.19 3.65 -3.30
CA ALA A 30 0.88 3.06 -3.04
C ALA A 30 0.37 3.39 -1.63
N ILE A 31 1.23 3.29 -0.61
CA ILE A 31 0.83 3.69 0.76
C ILE A 31 0.59 5.20 0.87
N SER A 32 1.35 6.02 0.14
CA SER A 32 1.13 7.48 0.12
C SER A 32 -0.24 7.84 -0.45
N GLU A 33 -0.71 7.15 -1.50
CA GLU A 33 -2.05 7.35 -2.04
C GLU A 33 -3.14 6.90 -1.05
N LEU A 34 -2.93 5.78 -0.35
CA LEU A 34 -3.87 5.26 0.64
C LEU A 34 -3.89 6.07 1.94
N ASN A 35 -2.87 6.87 2.25
CA ASN A 35 -2.85 7.72 3.45
C ASN A 35 -3.98 8.76 3.45
N SER A 36 -4.33 9.31 2.28
CA SER A 36 -5.47 10.22 2.13
C SER A 36 -6.79 9.51 2.49
N LEU A 37 -6.96 8.28 2.00
CA LEU A 37 -8.14 7.46 2.27
C LEU A 37 -8.22 7.08 3.76
N LYS A 38 -7.11 6.66 4.35
CA LYS A 38 -6.97 6.35 5.78
C LYS A 38 -7.38 7.52 6.66
N LYS A 39 -6.94 8.74 6.32
CA LYS A 39 -7.28 9.95 7.06
C LYS A 39 -8.78 10.23 7.02
N GLU A 40 -9.38 10.31 5.84
CA GLU A 40 -10.81 10.60 5.71
C GLU A 40 -11.67 9.50 6.31
N LEU A 41 -11.24 8.23 6.21
CA LEU A 41 -11.93 7.11 6.84
C LEU A 41 -11.89 7.20 8.38
N SER A 42 -10.78 7.66 8.95
CA SER A 42 -10.70 7.94 10.39
C SER A 42 -11.59 9.11 10.84
N ILE A 43 -11.79 10.12 9.97
CA ILE A 43 -12.70 11.25 10.23
C ILE A 43 -14.15 10.77 10.14
N CYS A 44 -14.49 9.99 9.11
CA CYS A 44 -15.82 9.42 8.95
C CYS A 44 -16.23 8.58 10.16
N TYR A 45 -15.34 7.72 10.66
CA TYR A 45 -15.61 6.93 11.87
C TYR A 45 -15.85 7.82 13.11
N GLN A 46 -15.07 8.90 13.28
CA GLN A 46 -15.24 9.82 14.41
C GLN A 46 -16.57 10.58 14.36
N ASN A 47 -17.07 10.89 13.17
CA ASN A 47 -18.34 11.59 13.00
C ASN A 47 -19.55 10.65 13.17
N GLU A 48 -19.47 9.46 12.57
CA GLU A 48 -20.59 8.51 12.49
C GLU A 48 -20.62 7.52 13.67
N ASN A 49 -19.51 7.40 14.41
CA ASN A 49 -19.28 6.34 15.41
C ASN A 49 -19.55 4.92 14.90
N SER A 50 -19.51 4.72 13.58
CA SER A 50 -19.83 3.46 12.92
C SER A 50 -19.11 3.33 11.59
N TRP A 51 -18.62 2.12 11.31
CA TRP A 51 -17.98 1.80 10.03
C TRP A 51 -18.98 1.59 8.89
N THR A 52 -20.23 1.24 9.18
CA THR A 52 -21.24 0.91 8.18
C THR A 52 -21.49 2.07 7.21
N ASN A 53 -21.46 3.31 7.72
CA ASN A 53 -21.65 4.53 6.94
C ASN A 53 -20.38 4.98 6.21
N CYS A 54 -19.24 4.34 6.47
CA CYS A 54 -17.93 4.72 5.93
C CYS A 54 -17.39 3.73 4.89
N THR A 55 -18.28 2.99 4.21
CA THR A 55 -17.92 1.94 3.25
C THR A 55 -17.89 2.41 1.80
N VAL A 56 -18.56 3.52 1.49
CA VAL A 56 -18.79 3.99 0.12
C VAL A 56 -17.83 5.14 -0.21
N MET A 57 -16.99 4.93 -1.23
CA MET A 57 -16.16 6.00 -1.78
C MET A 57 -17.02 7.11 -2.41
N GLY A 58 -16.64 8.37 -2.21
CA GLY A 58 -17.41 9.54 -2.67
C GLY A 58 -18.56 9.94 -1.74
N SER A 59 -18.75 9.23 -0.62
CA SER A 59 -19.73 9.59 0.42
C SER A 59 -19.01 9.99 1.71
N ASN A 60 -19.67 10.78 2.58
CA ASN A 60 -19.15 11.15 3.91
C ASN A 60 -17.69 11.69 3.88
N SER A 61 -17.39 12.53 2.88
CA SER A 61 -16.06 13.11 2.61
C SER A 61 -14.96 12.10 2.28
N ILE A 62 -15.28 10.82 2.07
CA ILE A 62 -14.34 9.80 1.63
C ILE A 62 -14.03 10.04 0.15
N PRO A 63 -12.75 10.26 -0.23
CA PRO A 63 -12.39 10.54 -1.61
C PRO A 63 -12.58 9.29 -2.49
N ILE A 64 -12.90 9.53 -3.76
CA ILE A 64 -12.86 8.46 -4.76
C ILE A 64 -11.41 8.23 -5.14
N VAL A 65 -10.92 7.01 -4.87
CA VAL A 65 -9.61 6.57 -5.30
C VAL A 65 -9.77 5.68 -6.52
N ILE A 66 -9.10 6.04 -7.61
CA ILE A 66 -9.10 5.26 -8.85
C ILE A 66 -7.76 4.54 -9.03
N THR A 67 -7.69 3.71 -10.07
CA THR A 67 -6.43 3.07 -10.44
C THR A 67 -5.37 4.10 -10.83
N SER A 68 -4.14 3.83 -10.45
CA SER A 68 -2.97 4.67 -10.68
C SER A 68 -1.77 3.78 -11.05
N LYS A 69 -0.61 4.40 -11.27
CA LYS A 69 0.66 3.68 -11.43
C LYS A 69 1.04 2.87 -10.17
N PHE A 70 0.52 3.26 -9.00
CA PHE A 70 0.84 2.66 -7.71
C PHE A 70 -0.28 1.74 -7.20
N LEU A 71 -1.54 2.04 -7.50
CA LEU A 71 -2.72 1.23 -7.23
C LEU A 71 -3.24 0.65 -8.55
N THR A 72 -2.81 -0.56 -8.89
CA THR A 72 -3.05 -1.12 -10.23
C THR A 72 -4.30 -2.00 -10.25
N ASN A 73 -4.84 -2.24 -11.45
CA ASN A 73 -5.94 -3.15 -11.80
C ASN A 73 -7.33 -2.85 -11.21
N ALA A 74 -7.42 -2.38 -9.97
CA ALA A 74 -8.68 -2.04 -9.31
C ALA A 74 -8.48 -0.90 -8.30
N ALA A 75 -9.56 -0.15 -8.05
CA ALA A 75 -9.66 0.78 -6.93
C ALA A 75 -9.65 0.02 -5.59
N PRO A 76 -9.17 0.64 -4.50
CA PRO A 76 -9.22 0.04 -3.17
C PRO A 76 -10.67 -0.15 -2.71
N SER A 77 -10.93 -1.20 -1.96
CA SER A 77 -12.23 -1.45 -1.33
C SER A 77 -12.19 -1.17 0.16
N ILE A 78 -13.34 -0.78 0.72
CA ILE A 78 -13.51 -0.53 2.15
C ILE A 78 -14.53 -1.53 2.69
N SER A 79 -14.15 -2.29 3.71
CA SER A 79 -15.01 -3.23 4.41
C SER A 79 -15.97 -2.53 5.38
N ASN A 80 -17.04 -3.21 5.79
CA ASN A 80 -17.98 -2.77 6.84
C ASN A 80 -17.35 -2.67 8.24
N VAL A 81 -16.10 -3.08 8.40
CA VAL A 81 -15.27 -2.91 9.61
C VAL A 81 -14.12 -1.91 9.40
N GLY A 82 -14.16 -1.10 8.33
CA GLY A 82 -13.17 -0.05 8.06
C GLY A 82 -11.84 -0.53 7.48
N VAL A 83 -11.72 -1.83 7.14
CA VAL A 83 -10.51 -2.37 6.51
C VAL A 83 -10.41 -1.87 5.07
N ILE A 84 -9.29 -1.23 4.73
CA ILE A 84 -8.96 -0.82 3.37
C ILE A 84 -8.16 -1.95 2.71
N THR A 85 -8.63 -2.44 1.57
CA THR A 85 -7.96 -3.50 0.82
C THR A 85 -7.59 -3.01 -0.57
N GLN A 86 -6.29 -3.04 -0.87
CA GLN A 86 -5.77 -2.94 -2.22
C GLN A 86 -5.13 -4.29 -2.59
N SER A 87 -5.79 -5.04 -3.46
CA SER A 87 -5.30 -6.37 -3.87
C SER A 87 -4.04 -6.32 -4.73
N THR A 88 -3.86 -5.25 -5.51
CA THR A 88 -2.80 -5.13 -6.51
C THR A 88 -2.17 -3.73 -6.47
N THR A 89 -0.88 -3.68 -6.19
CA THR A 89 -0.07 -2.46 -6.29
C THR A 89 0.86 -2.49 -7.49
N GLY A 90 1.51 -1.36 -7.76
CA GLY A 90 2.61 -1.31 -8.71
C GLY A 90 3.86 -2.07 -8.25
N ALA A 91 3.99 -2.36 -6.94
CA ALA A 91 5.08 -3.14 -6.38
C ALA A 91 4.88 -4.63 -6.65
N THR A 92 5.97 -5.37 -6.86
CA THR A 92 5.92 -6.78 -7.24
C THR A 92 6.96 -7.63 -6.53
N THR A 93 6.66 -8.90 -6.36
CA THR A 93 7.64 -9.94 -6.00
C THR A 93 8.71 -10.09 -7.08
N SER A 94 9.76 -10.86 -6.79
CA SER A 94 10.79 -11.22 -7.77
C SER A 94 10.23 -11.99 -8.98
N THR A 95 9.10 -12.68 -8.82
CA THR A 95 8.37 -13.39 -9.88
C THR A 95 7.38 -12.50 -10.64
N GLY A 96 7.27 -11.22 -10.29
CA GLY A 96 6.38 -10.27 -10.96
C GLY A 96 4.93 -10.24 -10.43
N THR A 97 4.63 -10.96 -9.35
CA THR A 97 3.31 -10.94 -8.72
C THR A 97 3.11 -9.62 -7.98
N ALA A 98 1.98 -8.93 -8.21
CA ALA A 98 1.68 -7.67 -7.52
C ALA A 98 1.51 -7.88 -6.01
N LEU A 99 2.06 -6.95 -5.22
CA LEU A 99 1.91 -6.94 -3.77
C LEU A 99 0.58 -6.29 -3.37
N SER A 100 -0.01 -6.73 -2.26
CA SER A 100 -1.26 -6.22 -1.70
C SER A 100 -1.02 -5.36 -0.46
N ILE A 101 -1.96 -4.45 -0.19
CA ILE A 101 -2.01 -3.63 1.02
C ILE A 101 -3.33 -3.91 1.72
N ILE A 102 -3.27 -4.26 3.00
CA ILE A 102 -4.47 -4.50 3.83
C ILE A 102 -4.32 -3.65 5.09
N LEU A 103 -4.98 -2.50 5.13
CA LEU A 103 -4.93 -1.60 6.27
C LEU A 103 -6.11 -1.86 7.18
N THR A 104 -5.82 -2.32 8.39
CA THR A 104 -6.82 -2.61 9.42
C THR A 104 -6.78 -1.52 10.48
N PRO A 105 -7.90 -0.82 10.75
CA PRO A 105 -7.97 0.13 11.84
C PRO A 105 -8.12 -0.61 13.18
N SER A 106 -7.45 -0.09 14.21
CA SER A 106 -7.65 -0.47 15.61
C SER A 106 -8.05 0.77 16.39
N ILE A 107 -9.20 0.66 17.04
CA ILE A 107 -9.78 1.67 17.92
C ILE A 107 -9.73 1.11 19.34
N SER A 108 -9.07 1.83 20.25
CA SER A 108 -9.08 1.48 21.67
C SER A 108 -9.59 2.66 22.49
N SER A 109 -10.35 2.36 23.54
CA SER A 109 -10.90 3.38 24.42
C SER A 109 -9.75 4.16 25.08
N GLY A 110 -9.81 5.50 25.00
CA GLY A 110 -8.81 6.38 25.57
C GLY A 110 -7.62 6.73 24.66
N GLN A 111 -7.56 6.22 23.43
CA GLN A 111 -6.61 6.72 22.42
C GLN A 111 -7.18 7.89 21.64
N GLY A 112 -6.43 8.98 21.55
CA GLY A 112 -6.77 10.16 20.74
C GLY A 112 -6.55 9.97 19.23
N ASN A 113 -5.98 8.84 18.80
CA ASN A 113 -5.84 8.50 17.39
C ASN A 113 -6.26 7.06 17.10
N MET A 114 -6.55 6.80 15.83
CA MET A 114 -6.79 5.46 15.31
C MET A 114 -5.46 4.87 14.81
N ILE A 115 -5.11 3.68 15.30
CA ILE A 115 -3.93 2.95 14.85
C ILE A 115 -4.29 2.16 13.60
N TRP A 116 -3.40 2.12 12.62
CA TRP A 116 -3.60 1.36 11.39
C TRP A 116 -2.45 0.39 11.17
N THR A 117 -2.79 -0.88 11.08
CA THR A 117 -1.83 -1.97 10.84
C THR A 117 -1.97 -2.46 9.42
N ASN A 118 -0.84 -2.61 8.72
CA ASN A 118 -0.78 -3.17 7.39
C ASN A 118 -0.41 -4.66 7.48
N THR A 119 -1.29 -5.53 7.00
CA THR A 119 -1.05 -6.98 6.94
C THR A 119 -0.96 -7.51 5.50
N GLY A 120 -0.88 -6.60 4.52
CA GLY A 120 -0.72 -6.96 3.11
C GLY A 120 0.67 -7.53 2.80
N THR A 121 0.80 -8.18 1.65
CA THR A 121 2.09 -8.74 1.19
C THR A 121 3.12 -7.66 0.85
N VAL A 122 2.72 -6.39 0.83
CA VAL A 122 3.62 -5.24 0.69
C VAL A 122 4.59 -5.09 1.85
N CYS A 123 4.32 -5.67 3.03
CA CYS A 123 5.24 -5.66 4.17
C CYS A 123 6.40 -6.65 3.92
N ASP A 124 7.26 -6.29 2.98
CA ASP A 124 8.41 -7.08 2.53
C ASP A 124 9.69 -6.23 2.66
N PRO A 125 10.71 -6.67 3.43
CA PRO A 125 11.91 -5.87 3.70
C PRO A 125 12.82 -5.71 2.47
N ILE A 126 12.65 -6.54 1.44
CA ILE A 126 13.48 -6.56 0.23
C ILE A 126 12.84 -5.73 -0.87
N ARG A 127 11.56 -5.96 -1.18
CA ARG A 127 10.87 -5.39 -2.36
C ARG A 127 9.65 -4.54 -2.03
N GLY A 128 9.28 -4.43 -0.76
CA GLY A 128 8.13 -3.67 -0.29
C GLY A 128 8.47 -2.63 0.77
N LEU A 129 7.56 -2.46 1.72
CA LEU A 129 7.72 -1.62 2.90
C LEU A 129 8.50 -2.38 3.97
N LYS A 130 9.50 -1.70 4.55
CA LYS A 130 10.26 -2.22 5.68
C LYS A 130 9.41 -2.22 6.96
N PRO A 131 9.76 -3.05 7.96
CA PRO A 131 9.16 -2.96 9.29
C PRO A 131 9.22 -1.52 9.83
N GLY A 132 8.11 -1.05 10.41
CA GLY A 132 7.93 0.32 10.89
C GLY A 132 7.56 1.35 9.82
N GLN A 133 7.30 0.94 8.57
CA GLN A 133 6.88 1.83 7.47
C GLN A 133 5.46 1.52 7.04
N GLY A 134 4.62 2.56 6.92
CA GLY A 134 3.28 2.41 6.32
C GLY A 134 2.33 1.47 7.06
N GLY A 135 2.56 1.23 8.36
CA GLY A 135 1.76 0.32 9.18
C GLY A 135 2.25 -1.13 9.18
N CYS A 136 3.33 -1.43 8.44
CA CYS A 136 4.24 -2.51 8.78
C CYS A 136 5.11 -2.06 9.98
#